data_AF-A0A2V8GUJ8-F1
#
_entry.id   AF-A0A2V8GUJ8-F1
#
_cell.length_a   1.000
_cell.length_b   1.000
_cell.length_c   1.000
_cell.angle_alpha   90.00
_cell.angle_beta   90.00
_cell.angle_gamma   90.00
#
_symmetry.space_group_name_H-M   'P 1'
#
loop_
_entity.id
_entity.type
_entity.pdbx_description
1 polymer ?
#
loop_
_entity_poly.entity_id
_entity_poly.type
_entity_poly.pdbx_seq_one_letter_code
_entity_poly.pdbx_strand_id
1 'polypeptide(L)'
;MPRLIGITDPGWQIIRRAAFDNITAGKAAGLRGQHGWDPQLMSMRGVFIAAGPAFRRDADVKPFENVSIYNVLARVLGVTPPPNDGDRSVMTSVLRN
;
A
#
# COMPACT_ATOMS: atom_id res chain seq x y z
N MET A 1 3.89 14.53 12.47
CA MET A 1 2.56 13.91 12.66
C MET A 1 1.74 14.77 13.62
N PRO A 2 0.40 14.83 13.48
CA PRO A 2 -0.45 15.59 14.41
C PRO A 2 -0.43 14.98 15.82
N ARG A 3 -0.76 15.78 16.83
CA ARG A 3 -0.75 15.36 18.24
C ARG A 3 -1.83 14.34 18.60
N LEU A 4 -2.92 14.30 17.83
CA LEU A 4 -4.02 13.37 17.97
C LEU A 4 -4.25 12.69 16.62
N ILE A 5 -4.38 11.37 16.64
CA ILE A 5 -4.67 10.54 15.48
C ILE A 5 -5.85 9.66 15.84
N GLY A 6 -6.90 9.70 15.01
CA GLY A 6 -8.03 8.78 15.10
C GLY A 6 -7.82 7.62 14.13
N ILE A 7 -7.80 6.40 14.65
CA ILE A 7 -7.83 5.17 13.86
C ILE A 7 -9.24 4.60 13.98
N THR A 8 -9.81 4.17 12.86
CA THR A 8 -11.18 3.62 12.80
C THR A 8 -11.14 2.15 12.44
N ASP A 9 -12.17 1.42 12.84
CA ASP A 9 -12.39 0.06 12.35
C ASP A 9 -12.74 0.07 10.85
N PRO A 10 -12.46 -1.02 10.12
CA PRO A 10 -12.77 -1.11 8.69
C PRO A 10 -14.24 -0.82 8.40
N GLY A 11 -14.49 0.02 7.37
CA GLY A 11 -15.83 0.48 7.00
C GLY A 11 -16.31 1.71 7.76
N TRP A 12 -15.66 2.11 8.86
CA TRP A 12 -15.94 3.36 9.56
C TRP A 12 -15.05 4.51 9.08
N GLN A 13 -15.55 5.73 9.23
CA GLN A 13 -14.83 6.94 8.88
C GLN A 13 -15.12 8.05 9.89
N ILE A 14 -14.14 8.91 10.13
CA ILE A 14 -14.33 10.14 10.89
C ILE A 14 -14.45 11.29 9.91
N ILE A 15 -15.62 11.90 9.86
CA ILE A 15 -15.90 13.09 9.06
C ILE A 15 -16.33 14.25 9.96
N ARG A 16 -16.17 15.48 9.47
CA ARG A 16 -16.69 16.66 10.19
C ARG A 16 -18.22 16.61 10.24
N ARG A 17 -18.81 17.11 11.33
CA ARG A 17 -20.27 17.16 11.51
C ARG A 17 -21.00 17.81 10.33
N ALA A 18 -20.51 18.94 9.83
CA ALA A 18 -21.09 19.60 8.66
C ALA A 18 -21.12 18.72 7.40
N ALA A 19 -20.12 17.85 7.20
CA ALA A 19 -20.12 16.90 6.09
C ALA A 19 -21.19 15.82 6.29
N PHE A 20 -21.33 15.31 7.52
CA PHE A 20 -22.39 14.37 7.88
C PHE A 20 -23.78 14.96 7.62
N ASP A 21 -24.04 16.19 8.07
CA ASP A 21 -25.34 16.87 7.91
C ASP A 21 -25.69 17.09 6.42
N ASN A 22 -24.70 17.41 5.59
CA ASN A 22 -24.93 17.55 4.14
C ASN A 22 -25.25 16.21 3.47
N ILE A 23 -24.64 15.11 3.93
CA ILE A 23 -24.91 13.76 3.41
C ILE A 23 -26.33 13.33 3.81
N THR A 24 -26.72 13.48 5.09
CA THR A 24 -28.05 13.08 5.56
C THR A 24 -29.18 13.94 4.99
N ALA A 25 -28.90 15.21 4.69
CA ALA A 25 -29.84 16.10 4.00
C ALA A 25 -29.92 15.87 2.47
N GLY A 26 -29.17 14.91 1.92
CA GLY A 26 -29.14 14.63 0.48
C GLY A 26 -28.48 15.72 -0.37
N LYS A 27 -27.77 16.67 0.26
CA LYS A 27 -27.05 17.77 -0.41
C LYS A 27 -25.67 17.34 -0.93
N ALA A 28 -25.17 16.20 -0.46
CA ALA A 28 -23.94 15.59 -0.91
C ALA A 28 -24.10 14.06 -0.98
N ALA A 29 -23.36 13.42 -1.88
CA ALA A 29 -23.25 11.97 -1.89
C ALA A 29 -22.44 11.49 -0.67
N GLY A 30 -22.91 10.40 -0.05
CA GLY A 30 -22.11 9.70 0.96
C GLY A 30 -20.87 9.05 0.35
N LEU A 31 -19.85 8.86 1.17
CA LEU A 31 -18.68 8.07 0.82
C LEU A 31 -19.07 6.58 0.78
N ARG A 32 -18.71 5.87 -0.30
CA ARG A 32 -19.01 4.43 -0.50
C ARG A 32 -17.79 3.58 -0.15
N GLY A 33 -17.21 2.86 -1.13
CA GLY A 33 -15.94 2.17 -0.95
C GLY A 33 -14.84 3.17 -0.57
N GLN A 34 -14.09 2.86 0.48
CA GLN A 34 -13.06 3.72 1.06
C GLN A 34 -11.84 2.88 1.45
N HIS A 35 -10.76 3.56 1.83
CA HIS A 35 -9.49 2.96 2.21
C HIS A 35 -8.75 3.83 3.23
N GLY A 36 -7.58 3.39 3.70
CA GLY A 36 -6.72 4.13 4.63
C GLY A 36 -6.76 3.61 6.07
N TRP A 37 -7.37 2.45 6.30
CA TRP A 37 -7.25 1.70 7.56
C TRP A 37 -5.88 1.00 7.66
N ASP A 38 -5.71 0.19 8.70
CA ASP A 38 -4.51 -0.60 8.94
C ASP A 38 -4.04 -1.34 7.67
N PRO A 39 -2.79 -1.13 7.20
CA PRO A 39 -2.26 -1.76 6.01
C PRO A 39 -2.17 -3.30 6.11
N GLN A 40 -2.25 -3.88 7.30
CA GLN A 40 -2.24 -5.35 7.49
C GLN A 40 -3.57 -6.00 7.07
N LEU A 41 -4.66 -5.23 6.99
CA LEU A 41 -5.97 -5.72 6.60
C LEU A 41 -5.96 -6.24 5.16
N MET A 42 -6.60 -7.38 4.93
CA MET A 42 -6.70 -7.98 3.60
C MET A 42 -7.32 -7.04 2.56
N SER A 43 -8.30 -6.21 2.95
CA SER A 43 -8.94 -5.24 2.07
C SER A 43 -8.06 -4.04 1.71
N MET A 44 -6.96 -3.80 2.44
CA MET A 44 -6.01 -2.70 2.19
C MET A 44 -4.76 -3.15 1.42
N ARG A 45 -4.65 -4.44 1.09
CA ARG A 45 -3.50 -4.96 0.35
C ARG A 45 -3.51 -4.51 -1.11
N GLY A 46 -2.32 -4.20 -1.61
CA GLY A 46 -2.09 -3.99 -3.04
C GLY A 46 -1.85 -5.28 -3.81
N VAL A 47 -1.75 -5.15 -5.14
CA VAL A 47 -1.36 -6.22 -6.05
C VAL A 47 0.07 -5.99 -6.51
N PHE A 48 0.87 -7.06 -6.56
CA PHE A 48 2.21 -7.05 -7.14
C PHE A 48 2.30 -8.12 -8.22
N ILE A 49 2.64 -7.70 -9.44
CA ILE A 49 2.92 -8.58 -10.58
C ILE A 49 4.17 -8.03 -11.25
N ALA A 50 5.14 -8.90 -11.50
CA ALA A 50 6.38 -8.53 -12.17
C ALA A 50 6.67 -9.51 -13.32
N ALA A 51 7.02 -8.97 -14.48
CA ALA A 51 7.33 -9.74 -15.67
C ALA A 51 8.48 -9.08 -16.42
N GLY A 52 9.41 -9.91 -16.90
CA GLY A 52 10.59 -9.44 -17.63
C GLY A 52 11.79 -10.34 -17.39
N PRO A 53 12.91 -10.10 -18.10
CA PRO A 53 14.10 -10.94 -18.03
C PRO A 53 14.80 -10.92 -16.67
N ALA A 54 14.65 -9.82 -15.91
CA ALA A 54 15.23 -9.66 -14.58
C ALA A 54 14.43 -10.37 -13.47
N PHE A 55 13.18 -10.77 -13.71
CA PHE A 55 12.30 -11.37 -12.72
C PHE A 55 12.30 -12.89 -12.82
N ARG A 56 12.04 -13.58 -11.70
CA ARG A 56 11.81 -15.03 -11.71
C ARG A 56 10.54 -15.33 -12.50
N ARG A 57 10.58 -16.39 -13.31
CA ARG A 57 9.41 -16.87 -14.07
C ARG A 57 8.61 -17.86 -13.24
N ASP A 58 7.28 -17.85 -13.43
CA ASP A 58 6.34 -18.78 -12.81
C ASP A 58 6.54 -18.92 -11.29
N ALA A 59 6.81 -17.80 -10.64
CA ALA A 59 7.14 -17.73 -9.23
C ALA A 59 6.03 -17.02 -8.44
N ASP A 60 5.48 -17.71 -7.44
CA ASP A 60 4.65 -17.10 -6.41
C ASP A 60 5.53 -16.58 -5.28
N VAL A 61 5.38 -15.30 -4.96
CA VAL A 61 6.11 -14.64 -3.89
C VAL A 61 5.20 -14.42 -2.69
N LYS A 62 5.73 -14.60 -1.48
CA LYS A 62 5.00 -14.27 -0.25
C LYS A 62 4.69 -12.77 -0.23
N PRO A 63 3.58 -12.35 0.41
CA PRO A 63 3.30 -10.92 0.61
C PRO A 63 4.47 -10.20 1.28
N PHE A 64 4.74 -8.98 0.85
CA PHE A 64 5.79 -8.11 1.38
C PHE A 64 5.34 -6.65 1.37
N GLU A 65 6.05 -5.78 2.09
CA GLU A 65 5.73 -4.35 2.15
C GLU A 65 6.23 -3.59 0.91
N ASN A 66 5.39 -2.71 0.37
CA ASN A 66 5.66 -1.98 -0.87
C ASN A 66 6.93 -1.11 -0.81
N VAL A 67 7.38 -0.69 0.37
CA VAL A 67 8.64 0.05 0.57
C VAL A 67 9.85 -0.71 0.03
N SER A 68 9.78 -2.04 0.00
CA SER A 68 10.84 -2.91 -0.53
C SER A 68 10.95 -2.90 -2.06
N ILE A 69 9.92 -2.42 -2.78
CA ILE A 69 9.91 -2.33 -4.25
C ILE A 69 11.00 -1.40 -4.75
N TYR A 70 11.34 -0.35 -3.99
CA TYR A 70 12.40 0.57 -4.36
C TYR A 70 13.74 -0.14 -4.61
N ASN A 71 14.12 -1.05 -3.71
CA ASN A 71 15.35 -1.84 -3.85
C ASN A 71 15.29 -2.78 -5.06
N VAL A 72 14.13 -3.39 -5.33
CA VAL A 72 13.91 -4.23 -6.52
C VAL A 72 14.14 -3.42 -7.80
N LEU A 73 13.52 -2.25 -7.92
CA LEU A 73 13.66 -1.38 -9.09
C LEU A 73 15.10 -0.87 -9.26
N ALA A 74 15.74 -0.45 -8.16
CA ALA A 74 17.13 -0.02 -8.17
C ALA A 74 18.06 -1.12 -8.71
N ARG A 75 17.86 -2.37 -8.25
CA ARG A 75 18.62 -3.53 -8.74
C ARG A 75 18.38 -3.82 -10.21
N VAL A 76 17.14 -3.74 -10.69
CA VAL A 76 16.80 -3.94 -12.11
C VAL A 76 17.45 -2.86 -12.99
N LEU A 77 17.51 -1.62 -12.51
CA LEU A 77 18.09 -0.48 -13.23
C LEU A 77 19.62 -0.36 -13.09
N GLY A 78 20.25 -1.17 -12.24
CA GLY A 78 21.70 -1.12 -12.01
C GLY A 78 22.16 0.11 -11.21
N VAL A 79 21.29 0.71 -10.41
CA VAL A 79 21.62 1.89 -9.58
C VAL A 79 21.76 1.52 -8.11
N THR A 80 22.62 2.23 -7.37
CA THR A 80 22.79 2.03 -5.93
C THR A 80 21.70 2.80 -5.17
N PRO A 81 20.81 2.13 -4.42
CA PRO A 81 19.81 2.83 -3.62
C PRO A 81 20.48 3.53 -2.41
N PRO A 82 20.09 4.77 -2.05
CA PRO A 82 20.39 5.35 -0.75
C PRO A 82 19.72 4.55 0.38
N PRO A 83 20.10 4.79 1.65
CA PRO A 83 19.46 4.19 2.81
C PRO A 83 17.93 4.37 2.77
N ASN A 84 17.19 3.28 3.00
CA ASN A 84 15.73 3.23 2.98
C ASN A 84 15.24 2.06 3.85
N ASP A 85 13.93 2.03 4.13
CA ASP A 85 13.30 1.06 5.02
C ASP A 85 12.94 -0.27 4.36
N GLY A 86 13.27 -0.46 3.08
CA GLY A 86 12.92 -1.65 2.32
C GLY A 86 13.70 -2.89 2.75
N ASP A 87 13.02 -4.02 2.89
CA ASP A 87 13.65 -5.32 3.14
C ASP A 87 14.35 -5.83 1.87
N ARG A 88 15.66 -6.00 1.96
CA ARG A 88 16.50 -6.49 0.85
C ARG A 88 16.20 -7.94 0.48
N SER A 89 15.64 -8.74 1.40
CA SER A 89 15.27 -10.15 1.14
C SER A 89 14.21 -10.29 0.04
N VAL A 90 13.39 -9.25 -0.17
CA VAL A 90 12.39 -9.19 -1.24
C VAL A 90 13.04 -9.26 -2.61
N MET A 91 14.19 -8.63 -2.82
CA MET A 91 14.90 -8.71 -4.10
C MET A 91 15.30 -10.15 -4.43
N THR A 92 15.83 -10.89 -3.46
CA THR A 92 16.18 -12.31 -3.62
C THR A 92 14.94 -13.16 -3.92
N SER A 93 13.78 -12.75 -3.42
CA SER A 93 12.50 -13.42 -3.67
C SER A 93 11.86 -13.02 -5.01
N VAL A 94 12.27 -11.94 -5.66
CA VAL A 94 11.56 -11.43 -6.85
C VAL A 94 12.42 -11.54 -8.10
N LEU A 95 13.74 -11.37 -7.98
CA LEU A 95 14.66 -11.28 -9.11
C LEU A 95 15.31 -12.62 -9.47
N ARG A 96 15.60 -12.78 -10.75
CA ARG A 96 16.44 -13.85 -11.28
C ARG A 96 17.89 -13.47 -11.01
N ASN A 97 18.67 -14.42 -10.48
CA ASN A 97 20.09 -14.24 -10.14
C ASN A 97 20.89 -13.57 -11.26
#